data_AF-A0A6A6ZQE1-F1
#
_entry.id   AF-A0A6A6ZQE1-F1
#
_cell.length_a   1.000
_cell.length_b   1.000
_cell.length_c   1.000
_cell.angle_alpha   90.00
_cell.angle_beta   90.00
_cell.angle_gamma   90.00
#
_symmetry.space_group_name_H-M   'P 1'
#
loop_
_entity.id
_entity.type
_entity.pdbx_description
1 polymer ?
#
loop_
_entity_poly.entity_id
_entity_poly.type
_entity_poly.pdbx_seq_one_letter_code
_entity_poly.pdbx_strand_id
1 'polypeptide(L)'
;MRPLAPAATATPNNVSEGIEAEVTHQLVKLAHFKGAKHLDREIVKNNNLSLTFFHSSADATNAIGQAKWSPPARDTTIPTTPKQEQIIVRCLFNAFFNTNGANDTANSHYLKRFTPTSHTCYQPGLVEACAWEIFKHVKSLHTTGFTAPIFDAPTLDAIGQTALWTFEERMNMICDLLCHSKHNAVSLMKGEKIWTIVGAPHKLYTCNVVNKKSNKDRGEWIKAGREGDKRKAAGVEEGVEGPKKVLKMADSGAVVAKVRSAAEIEDANLLLGLRAGSRV
;
A
#
# COMPACT_ATOMS: atom_id res chain seq x y z
N MET A 1 54.15 35.82 4.55
CA MET A 1 53.31 34.87 5.33
C MET A 1 51.88 34.99 4.84
N ARG A 2 51.37 33.99 4.09
CA ARG A 2 49.97 33.91 3.65
C ARG A 2 49.20 32.96 4.58
N PRO A 3 47.95 33.23 4.94
CA PRO A 3 47.18 32.32 5.79
C PRO A 3 46.64 31.15 4.96
N LEU A 4 46.80 29.94 5.49
CA LEU A 4 46.18 28.71 4.96
C LEU A 4 44.67 28.75 5.19
N ALA A 5 43.91 28.49 4.13
CA ALA A 5 42.46 28.30 4.19
C ALA A 5 42.11 26.96 4.86
N PRO A 6 40.97 26.87 5.58
CA PRO A 6 40.56 25.63 6.24
C PRO A 6 40.05 24.60 5.23
N ALA A 7 40.48 23.35 5.43
CA ALA A 7 40.10 22.20 4.64
C ALA A 7 38.59 21.93 4.74
N ALA A 8 37.94 21.81 3.57
CA ALA A 8 36.56 21.40 3.46
C ALA A 8 36.40 19.92 3.87
N THR A 9 35.66 19.68 4.94
CA THR A 9 35.21 18.34 5.34
C THR A 9 34.06 17.89 4.45
N ALA A 10 34.33 16.93 3.57
CA ALA A 10 33.30 16.22 2.82
C ALA A 10 32.47 15.35 3.78
N THR A 11 31.15 15.55 3.80
CA THR A 11 30.20 14.78 4.59
C THR A 11 29.89 13.43 3.94
N PRO A 12 29.95 12.30 4.67
CA PRO A 12 29.67 10.96 4.14
C PRO A 12 28.18 10.63 4.27
N ASN A 13 27.31 11.24 3.47
CA ASN A 13 25.86 11.00 3.55
C ASN A 13 25.24 10.30 2.32
N ASN A 14 26.03 9.92 1.32
CA ASN A 14 25.49 9.46 0.03
C ASN A 14 25.55 7.93 -0.21
N VAL A 15 26.20 7.18 0.68
CA VAL A 15 26.41 5.72 0.49
C VAL A 15 25.26 4.91 1.11
N SER A 16 24.63 5.39 2.18
CA SER A 16 23.53 4.67 2.85
C SER A 16 22.22 4.69 2.04
N GLU A 17 21.87 5.82 1.40
CA GLU A 17 20.66 5.94 0.58
C GLU A 17 20.70 5.03 -0.66
N GLY A 18 21.88 4.83 -1.26
CA GLY A 18 22.06 3.97 -2.43
C GLY A 18 21.85 2.48 -2.11
N ILE A 19 22.34 2.02 -0.95
CA ILE A 19 22.23 0.62 -0.52
C ILE A 19 20.79 0.29 -0.11
N GLU A 20 20.11 1.20 0.60
CA GLU A 20 18.70 1.02 0.96
C GLU A 20 17.80 0.99 -0.29
N ALA A 21 18.06 1.84 -1.29
CA ALA A 21 17.33 1.82 -2.55
C ALA A 21 17.55 0.52 -3.36
N GLU A 22 18.78 -0.01 -3.37
CA GLU A 22 19.15 -1.25 -4.06
C GLU A 22 18.47 -2.48 -3.44
N VAL A 23 18.52 -2.62 -2.11
CA VAL A 23 17.89 -3.74 -1.37
C VAL A 23 16.36 -3.68 -1.50
N THR A 24 15.79 -2.49 -1.37
CA THR A 24 14.34 -2.25 -1.56
C THR A 24 13.91 -2.59 -3.00
N HIS A 25 14.71 -2.23 -4.00
CA HIS A 25 14.44 -2.54 -5.39
C HIS A 25 14.54 -4.04 -5.69
N GLN A 26 15.46 -4.77 -5.04
CA GLN A 26 15.55 -6.23 -5.17
C GLN A 26 14.35 -6.95 -4.52
N LEU A 27 13.86 -6.48 -3.36
CA LEU A 27 12.67 -7.04 -2.71
C LEU A 27 11.37 -6.76 -3.49
N VAL A 28 11.24 -5.56 -4.09
CA VAL A 28 10.13 -5.24 -4.99
C VAL A 28 10.18 -6.10 -6.26
N LYS A 29 11.38 -6.35 -6.83
CA LYS A 29 11.55 -7.28 -7.96
C LYS A 29 11.14 -8.72 -7.59
N LEU A 30 11.44 -9.19 -6.38
CA LEU A 30 11.01 -10.50 -5.89
C LEU A 30 9.47 -10.61 -5.76
N ALA A 31 8.79 -9.52 -5.39
CA ALA A 31 7.34 -9.49 -5.31
C ALA A 31 6.61 -9.61 -6.67
N HIS A 32 7.29 -9.25 -7.76
CA HIS A 32 6.73 -9.39 -9.12
C HIS A 32 6.75 -10.83 -9.66
N PHE A 33 7.43 -11.78 -9.00
CA PHE A 33 7.73 -13.07 -9.63
C PHE A 33 7.14 -14.33 -8.98
N LYS A 34 6.39 -14.25 -7.87
CA LYS A 34 5.93 -15.46 -7.17
C LYS A 34 4.55 -15.33 -6.50
N GLY A 35 3.49 -15.24 -7.29
CA GLY A 35 2.14 -15.50 -6.78
C GLY A 35 1.13 -15.79 -7.88
N ALA A 36 0.26 -16.74 -7.59
CA ALA A 36 -0.77 -17.25 -8.49
C ALA A 36 -1.56 -16.11 -9.13
N LYS A 37 -1.70 -16.15 -10.47
CA LYS A 37 -2.79 -15.44 -11.13
C LYS A 37 -4.09 -16.04 -10.63
N HIS A 38 -4.86 -15.21 -9.93
CA HIS A 38 -6.25 -15.38 -9.58
C HIS A 38 -6.63 -16.58 -8.69
N LEU A 39 -7.36 -16.24 -7.63
CA LEU A 39 -8.43 -17.06 -7.05
C LEU A 39 -9.57 -17.26 -8.07
N ASP A 40 -9.24 -17.70 -9.29
CA ASP A 40 -10.16 -18.18 -10.32
C ASP A 40 -10.67 -19.59 -10.02
N ARG A 41 -10.50 -20.05 -8.78
CA ARG A 41 -11.12 -21.28 -8.31
C ARG A 41 -12.61 -21.04 -8.14
N GLU A 42 -13.30 -21.31 -9.25
CA GLU A 42 -14.64 -21.86 -9.28
C GLU A 42 -15.75 -21.00 -8.66
N ILE A 43 -15.79 -19.70 -8.98
CA ILE A 43 -17.12 -19.10 -9.17
C ILE A 43 -17.57 -19.54 -10.56
N VAL A 44 -18.09 -20.77 -10.55
CA VAL A 44 -18.51 -21.57 -11.69
C VAL A 44 -19.25 -20.72 -12.72
N LYS A 45 -18.93 -20.96 -14.00
CA LYS A 45 -19.71 -20.60 -15.19
C LYS A 45 -21.08 -21.28 -15.17
N ASN A 46 -21.88 -21.04 -14.14
CA ASN A 46 -23.26 -21.47 -14.10
C ASN A 46 -24.06 -20.45 -14.91
N ASN A 47 -24.24 -20.75 -16.19
CA ASN A 47 -25.18 -20.10 -17.09
C ASN A 47 -26.65 -20.35 -16.69
N ASN A 48 -26.92 -20.62 -15.41
CA ASN A 48 -28.26 -20.81 -14.89
C ASN A 48 -28.69 -19.52 -14.19
N LEU A 49 -29.88 -19.05 -14.55
CA LEU A 49 -30.56 -17.80 -14.21
C LEU A 49 -30.79 -17.52 -12.70
N SER A 50 -30.00 -18.10 -11.79
CA SER A 50 -29.98 -17.73 -10.38
C SER A 50 -29.32 -16.37 -10.20
N LEU A 51 -30.08 -15.37 -9.72
CA LEU A 51 -29.59 -14.02 -9.45
C LEU A 51 -28.56 -13.96 -8.30
N THR A 52 -28.38 -15.04 -7.53
CA THR A 52 -27.44 -15.11 -6.40
C THR A 52 -26.58 -16.37 -6.45
N PHE A 53 -25.32 -16.26 -5.99
CA PHE A 53 -24.34 -17.35 -5.98
C PHE A 53 -24.44 -18.30 -4.77
N PHE A 54 -25.03 -17.85 -3.67
CA PHE A 54 -25.13 -18.62 -2.42
C PHE A 54 -26.60 -18.79 -2.00
N HIS A 55 -26.90 -19.92 -1.34
CA HIS A 55 -28.26 -20.23 -0.87
C HIS A 55 -28.51 -19.87 0.59
N SER A 56 -27.46 -19.51 1.35
CA SER A 56 -27.58 -19.06 2.74
C SER A 56 -26.37 -18.24 3.17
N SER A 57 -26.49 -17.53 4.30
CA SER A 57 -25.34 -16.87 4.92
C SER A 57 -24.26 -17.86 5.37
N ALA A 58 -24.62 -19.08 5.78
CA ALA A 58 -23.66 -20.10 6.18
C ALA A 58 -22.85 -20.60 4.98
N ASP A 59 -23.52 -20.78 3.83
CA ASP A 59 -22.89 -21.16 2.56
C ASP A 59 -21.87 -20.12 2.10
N ALA A 60 -22.25 -18.84 2.10
CA ALA A 60 -21.33 -17.74 1.79
C ALA A 60 -20.12 -17.69 2.75
N THR A 61 -20.35 -17.80 4.06
CA THR A 61 -19.28 -17.80 5.07
C THR A 61 -18.34 -18.99 4.91
N ASN A 62 -18.87 -20.18 4.63
CA ASN A 62 -18.08 -21.39 4.41
C ASN A 62 -17.20 -21.26 3.16
N ALA A 63 -17.74 -20.71 2.07
CA ALA A 63 -16.97 -20.47 0.85
C ALA A 63 -15.81 -19.48 1.08
N ILE A 64 -16.03 -18.44 1.89
CA ILE A 64 -15.01 -17.43 2.20
C ILE A 64 -13.97 -17.94 3.19
N GLY A 65 -14.37 -18.78 4.14
CA GLY A 65 -13.53 -19.28 5.23
C GLY A 65 -12.48 -20.31 4.80
N GLN A 66 -12.54 -20.82 3.57
CA GLN A 66 -11.50 -21.68 3.02
C GLN A 66 -10.20 -20.90 2.80
N ALA A 67 -9.07 -21.53 3.12
CA ALA A 67 -7.76 -20.93 2.91
C ALA A 67 -7.56 -20.64 1.41
N LYS A 68 -7.38 -19.37 1.08
CA LYS A 68 -7.19 -18.88 -0.28
C LYS A 68 -5.85 -19.31 -0.86
N TRP A 69 -4.85 -19.49 -0.01
CA TRP A 69 -3.56 -20.06 -0.34
C TRP A 69 -2.88 -20.63 0.91
N SER A 70 -1.92 -21.53 0.69
CA SER A 70 -1.15 -22.19 1.73
C SER A 70 0.27 -21.65 1.81
N PRO A 71 0.81 -21.41 3.02
CA PRO A 71 2.17 -20.92 3.21
C PRO A 71 3.21 -22.00 2.87
N PRO A 72 4.50 -21.64 2.73
CA PRO A 72 5.57 -22.60 2.50
C PRO A 72 5.58 -23.69 3.57
N ALA A 73 5.61 -24.96 3.16
CA ALA A 73 5.41 -26.11 4.07
C ALA A 73 6.50 -26.28 5.15
N ARG A 74 7.66 -25.63 5.01
CA ARG A 74 8.81 -25.76 5.93
C ARG A 74 9.47 -24.41 6.19
N ASP A 75 8.67 -23.45 6.62
CA ASP A 75 9.20 -22.16 7.02
C ASP A 75 9.83 -22.23 8.42
N THR A 76 11.16 -22.31 8.47
CA THR A 76 11.94 -22.34 9.71
C THR A 76 12.07 -20.98 10.38
N THR A 77 11.54 -19.91 9.77
CA THR A 77 11.63 -18.55 10.29
C THR A 77 10.45 -18.17 11.20
N ILE A 78 9.43 -19.04 11.29
CA ILE A 78 8.32 -18.87 12.24
C ILE A 78 8.86 -19.05 13.67
N PRO A 79 8.66 -18.08 14.59
CA PRO A 79 9.16 -18.21 15.95
C PRO A 79 8.40 -19.29 16.72
N THR A 80 9.18 -20.13 17.40
CA THR A 80 8.71 -21.28 18.18
C THR A 80 8.83 -21.06 19.69
N THR A 81 9.58 -20.04 20.12
CA THR A 81 9.79 -19.72 21.54
C THR A 81 9.29 -18.33 21.88
N PRO A 82 8.75 -18.10 23.10
CA PRO A 82 8.31 -16.77 23.53
C PRO A 82 9.39 -15.69 23.42
N LYS A 83 10.66 -16.07 23.57
CA LYS A 83 11.78 -15.13 23.43
C LYS A 83 11.95 -14.62 22.01
N GLN A 84 11.79 -15.49 21.01
CA GLN A 84 11.83 -15.10 19.60
C GLN A 84 10.65 -14.19 19.25
N GLU A 85 9.45 -14.51 19.75
CA GLU A 85 8.26 -13.67 19.56
C GLU A 85 8.49 -12.25 20.09
N GLN A 86 9.03 -12.12 21.31
CA GLN A 86 9.38 -10.81 21.89
C GLN A 86 10.39 -10.02 21.05
N ILE A 87 11.39 -10.69 20.46
CA ILE A 87 12.36 -10.03 19.59
C ILE A 87 11.66 -9.42 18.38
N ILE A 88 10.78 -10.19 17.73
CA ILE A 88 10.04 -9.75 16.55
C ILE A 88 9.09 -8.60 16.88
N VAL A 89 8.36 -8.70 17.99
CA VAL A 89 7.45 -7.63 18.45
C VAL A 89 8.24 -6.35 18.77
N ARG A 90 9.43 -6.47 19.36
CA ARG A 90 10.30 -5.32 19.60
C ARG A 90 10.77 -4.67 18.29
N CYS A 91 11.04 -5.45 17.24
CA CYS A 91 11.35 -4.90 15.92
C CYS A 91 10.16 -4.11 15.35
N LEU A 92 8.95 -4.64 15.43
CA LEU A 92 7.72 -3.91 15.03
C LEU A 92 7.53 -2.63 15.84
N PHE A 93 7.65 -2.70 17.16
CA PHE A 93 7.54 -1.55 18.05
C PHE A 93 8.54 -0.45 17.67
N ASN A 94 9.79 -0.82 17.44
CA ASN A 94 10.82 0.13 17.00
C ASN A 94 10.48 0.72 15.62
N ALA A 95 9.95 -0.08 14.69
CA ALA A 95 9.55 0.40 13.37
C ALA A 95 8.41 1.44 13.45
N PHE A 96 7.46 1.29 14.37
CA PHE A 96 6.42 2.29 14.62
C PHE A 96 7.00 3.65 15.01
N PHE A 97 7.97 3.67 15.93
CA PHE A 97 8.58 4.89 16.43
C PHE A 97 9.75 5.41 15.58
N ASN A 98 10.29 4.60 14.66
CA ASN A 98 11.32 5.04 13.74
C ASN A 98 10.74 6.07 12.76
N THR A 99 11.05 7.34 12.97
CA THR A 99 10.61 8.44 12.11
C THR A 99 11.70 8.90 11.13
N ASN A 100 12.90 8.32 11.24
CA ASN A 100 14.00 8.59 10.33
C ASN A 100 13.70 7.92 8.98
N GLY A 101 13.80 8.67 7.89
CA GLY A 101 13.50 8.14 6.55
C GLY A 101 12.00 7.98 6.24
N ALA A 102 11.10 8.44 7.13
CA ALA A 102 9.67 8.44 6.83
C ALA A 102 9.38 9.25 5.55
N ASN A 103 8.54 8.70 4.68
CA ASN A 103 8.13 9.33 3.43
C ASN A 103 7.03 10.37 3.63
N ASP A 104 6.48 10.45 4.84
CA ASP A 104 5.61 11.53 5.31
C ASP A 104 6.34 12.88 5.32
N THR A 105 5.59 13.95 5.11
CA THR A 105 6.15 15.31 5.26
C THR A 105 6.52 15.58 6.72
N ALA A 106 7.56 16.39 6.95
CA ALA A 106 8.06 16.68 8.32
C ALA A 106 6.97 17.19 9.29
N ASN A 107 5.94 17.88 8.76
CA ASN A 107 4.82 18.41 9.55
C ASN A 107 3.56 17.53 9.52
N SER A 108 3.65 16.31 8.97
CA SER A 108 2.53 15.37 8.86
C SER A 108 1.91 15.09 10.23
N HIS A 109 0.58 15.15 10.30
CA HIS A 109 -0.16 14.74 11.49
C HIS A 109 0.02 13.25 11.82
N TYR A 110 0.37 12.42 10.83
CA TYR A 110 0.67 11.01 11.06
C TYR A 110 2.02 10.85 11.76
N LEU A 111 3.05 11.59 11.32
CA LEU A 111 4.38 11.55 11.91
C LEU A 111 4.36 11.98 13.38
N LYS A 112 3.65 13.08 13.69
CA LYS A 112 3.49 13.61 15.05
C LYS A 112 2.96 12.57 16.05
N ARG A 113 2.11 11.64 15.61
CA ARG A 113 1.56 10.58 16.48
C ARG A 113 2.57 9.51 16.89
N PHE A 114 3.75 9.51 16.30
CA PHE A 114 4.86 8.62 16.65
C PHE A 114 6.12 9.37 17.07
N THR A 115 6.01 10.68 17.30
CA THR A 115 7.13 11.50 17.79
C THR A 115 6.95 11.71 19.30
N PRO A 116 7.86 11.23 20.15
CA PRO A 116 7.73 11.32 21.61
C PRO A 116 7.54 12.74 22.16
N THR A 117 8.03 13.76 21.46
CA THR A 117 7.89 15.18 21.84
C THR A 117 6.52 15.78 21.50
N SER A 118 5.64 15.03 20.81
CA SER A 118 4.31 15.50 20.42
C SER A 118 3.25 15.18 21.47
N HIS A 119 2.36 16.14 21.75
CA HIS A 119 1.17 15.94 22.57
C HIS A 119 0.16 14.94 21.98
N THR A 120 0.27 14.62 20.68
CA THR A 120 -0.59 13.62 20.00
C THR A 120 0.05 12.25 19.88
N CYS A 121 1.23 12.04 20.50
CA CYS A 121 1.94 10.77 20.43
C CYS A 121 1.09 9.63 21.00
N TYR A 122 1.05 8.50 20.29
CA TYR A 122 0.47 7.29 20.82
C TYR A 122 1.24 6.82 22.04
N GLN A 123 0.51 6.27 23.00
CA GLN A 123 1.09 5.67 24.20
C GLN A 123 1.88 4.41 23.80
N PRO A 124 3.12 4.24 24.27
CA PRO A 124 3.97 3.09 23.91
C PRO A 124 3.28 1.73 24.13
N GLY A 125 2.54 1.56 25.24
CA GLY A 125 1.82 0.30 25.50
C GLY A 125 0.74 -0.03 24.47
N LEU A 126 0.07 0.97 23.89
CA LEU A 126 -0.90 0.74 22.82
C LEU A 126 -0.22 0.34 21.51
N VAL A 127 0.95 0.91 21.22
CA VAL A 127 1.76 0.55 20.05
C VAL A 127 2.30 -0.86 20.19
N GLU A 128 2.77 -1.25 21.38
CA GLU A 128 3.22 -2.62 21.66
C GLU A 128 2.06 -3.63 21.52
N ALA A 129 0.88 -3.31 22.05
CA ALA A 129 -0.31 -4.16 21.87
C ALA A 129 -0.66 -4.33 20.38
N CYS A 130 -0.62 -3.26 19.60
CA CYS A 130 -0.81 -3.32 18.14
C CYS A 130 0.26 -4.19 17.46
N ALA A 131 1.53 -4.10 17.88
CA ALA A 131 2.61 -4.94 17.37
C ALA A 131 2.37 -6.43 17.67
N TRP A 132 1.84 -6.77 18.85
CA TRP A 132 1.42 -8.14 19.16
C TRP A 132 0.28 -8.63 18.27
N GLU A 133 -0.71 -7.79 17.97
CA GLU A 133 -1.80 -8.16 17.07
C GLU A 133 -1.31 -8.41 15.63
N ILE A 134 -0.45 -7.55 15.11
CA ILE A 134 0.20 -7.76 13.79
C ILE A 134 0.95 -9.09 13.78
N PHE A 135 1.75 -9.35 14.81
CA PHE A 135 2.49 -10.60 14.96
C PHE A 135 1.55 -11.82 14.93
N LYS A 136 0.46 -11.81 15.71
CA LYS A 136 -0.53 -12.89 15.72
C LYS A 136 -1.16 -13.12 14.35
N HIS A 137 -1.52 -12.05 13.63
CA HIS A 137 -2.08 -12.16 12.29
C HIS A 137 -1.09 -12.77 11.30
N VAL A 138 0.16 -12.33 11.32
CA VAL A 138 1.22 -12.87 10.44
C VAL A 138 1.49 -14.33 10.78
N LYS A 139 1.59 -14.69 12.06
CA LYS A 139 1.80 -16.08 12.50
C LYS A 139 0.64 -16.97 12.07
N SER A 140 -0.60 -16.53 12.29
CA SER A 140 -1.81 -17.25 11.85
C SER A 140 -1.84 -17.48 10.34
N LEU A 141 -1.49 -16.46 9.57
CA LEU A 141 -1.40 -16.55 8.11
C LEU A 141 -0.35 -17.59 7.65
N HIS A 142 0.78 -17.70 8.36
CA HIS A 142 1.84 -18.67 8.06
C HIS A 142 1.64 -20.07 8.65
N THR A 143 0.72 -20.25 9.60
CA THR A 143 0.39 -21.56 10.16
C THR A 143 -0.88 -22.17 9.58
N THR A 144 -1.86 -21.33 9.23
CA THR A 144 -3.20 -21.78 8.76
C THR A 144 -3.50 -21.39 7.32
N GLY A 145 -2.72 -20.50 6.72
CA GLY A 145 -3.00 -19.89 5.43
C GLY A 145 -3.90 -18.65 5.54
N PHE A 146 -4.20 -18.06 4.39
CA PHE A 146 -4.97 -16.83 4.35
C PHE A 146 -6.48 -17.10 4.25
N THR A 147 -7.21 -16.84 5.33
CA THR A 147 -8.66 -17.08 5.46
C THR A 147 -9.48 -15.80 5.64
N ALA A 148 -8.84 -14.62 5.61
CA ALA A 148 -9.52 -13.37 5.90
C ALA A 148 -10.57 -13.00 4.82
N PRO A 149 -11.72 -12.44 5.23
CA PRO A 149 -12.79 -12.06 4.31
C PRO A 149 -12.44 -10.75 3.58
N ILE A 150 -11.77 -10.87 2.44
CA ILE A 150 -11.54 -9.76 1.51
C ILE A 150 -12.32 -10.05 0.22
N PHE A 151 -13.12 -9.08 -0.20
CA PHE A 151 -13.97 -9.15 -1.39
C PHE A 151 -13.43 -8.34 -2.57
N ASP A 152 -12.33 -7.61 -2.38
CA ASP A 152 -11.66 -6.85 -3.41
C ASP A 152 -10.61 -7.72 -4.13
N ALA A 153 -10.90 -8.10 -5.38
CA ALA A 153 -10.02 -8.97 -6.16
C ALA A 153 -8.60 -8.40 -6.34
N PRO A 154 -8.40 -7.10 -6.68
CA PRO A 154 -7.06 -6.51 -6.77
C PRO A 154 -6.26 -6.55 -5.47
N THR A 155 -6.92 -6.54 -4.31
CA THR A 155 -6.28 -6.73 -3.01
C THR A 155 -5.92 -8.20 -2.78
N LEU A 156 -6.82 -9.12 -3.10
CA LEU A 156 -6.55 -10.56 -3.02
C LEU A 156 -5.38 -10.99 -3.91
N ASP A 157 -5.33 -10.52 -5.16
CA ASP A 157 -4.24 -10.81 -6.09
C ASP A 157 -2.90 -10.30 -5.55
N ALA A 158 -2.90 -9.10 -4.95
CA ALA A 158 -1.70 -8.56 -4.32
C ALA A 158 -1.27 -9.39 -3.10
N ILE A 159 -2.20 -9.90 -2.30
CA ILE A 159 -1.88 -10.78 -1.18
C ILE A 159 -1.29 -12.10 -1.72
N GLY A 160 -1.87 -12.65 -2.78
CA GLY A 160 -1.39 -13.87 -3.45
C GLY A 160 0.05 -13.78 -3.97
N GLN A 161 0.54 -12.58 -4.35
CA GLN A 161 1.94 -12.32 -4.72
C GLN A 161 2.96 -12.63 -3.62
N THR A 162 2.51 -12.72 -2.37
CA THR A 162 3.35 -13.00 -1.22
C THR A 162 3.12 -14.41 -0.66
N ALA A 163 2.34 -15.26 -1.34
CA ALA A 163 1.94 -16.56 -0.82
C ALA A 163 3.14 -17.48 -0.50
N LEU A 164 4.24 -17.32 -1.23
CA LEU A 164 5.47 -18.09 -1.04
C LEU A 164 6.53 -17.40 -0.17
N TRP A 165 6.22 -16.24 0.41
CA TRP A 165 7.15 -15.58 1.33
C TRP A 165 7.32 -16.40 2.59
N THR A 166 8.49 -16.27 3.22
CA THR A 166 8.68 -16.72 4.61
C THR A 166 8.06 -15.73 5.61
N PHE A 167 7.94 -16.16 6.86
CA PHE A 167 7.52 -15.37 7.99
C PHE A 167 8.45 -14.18 8.19
N GLU A 168 9.76 -14.42 8.16
CA GLU A 168 10.77 -13.37 8.27
C GLU A 168 10.69 -12.35 7.12
N GLU A 169 10.60 -12.79 5.86
CA GLU A 169 10.46 -11.89 4.70
C GLU A 169 9.25 -10.96 4.84
N ARG A 170 8.11 -11.54 5.26
CA ARG A 170 6.88 -10.78 5.48
C ARG A 170 7.01 -9.79 6.63
N MET A 171 7.57 -10.23 7.76
CA MET A 171 7.77 -9.36 8.92
C MET A 171 8.72 -8.20 8.63
N ASN A 172 9.82 -8.47 7.93
CA ASN A 172 10.78 -7.43 7.54
C ASN A 172 10.12 -6.38 6.63
N MET A 173 9.35 -6.81 5.64
CA MET A 173 8.61 -5.88 4.77
C MET A 173 7.56 -5.05 5.53
N ILE A 174 6.89 -5.64 6.54
CA ILE A 174 5.97 -4.88 7.39
C ILE A 174 6.76 -3.84 8.21
N CYS A 175 7.89 -4.20 8.81
CA CYS A 175 8.76 -3.26 9.51
C CYS A 175 9.19 -2.11 8.58
N ASP A 176 9.64 -2.41 7.36
CA ASP A 176 10.03 -1.40 6.37
C ASP A 176 8.86 -0.47 6.02
N LEU A 177 7.67 -1.03 5.80
CA LEU A 177 6.46 -0.25 5.56
C LEU A 177 6.15 0.69 6.73
N LEU A 178 6.29 0.23 7.97
CA LEU A 178 6.01 1.04 9.17
C LEU A 178 7.06 2.13 9.41
N CYS A 179 8.33 1.86 9.11
CA CYS A 179 9.39 2.86 9.13
C CYS A 179 9.08 4.01 8.14
N HIS A 180 8.67 3.66 6.92
CA HIS A 180 8.54 4.63 5.82
C HIS A 180 7.15 5.27 5.70
N SER A 181 6.09 4.65 6.23
CA SER A 181 4.70 5.12 6.04
C SER A 181 3.94 5.20 7.37
N LYS A 182 3.97 6.39 8.00
CA LYS A 182 3.21 6.62 9.24
C LYS A 182 1.71 6.68 9.01
N HIS A 183 1.27 7.00 7.79
CA HIS A 183 -0.14 6.83 7.41
C HIS A 183 -0.63 5.37 7.60
N ASN A 184 0.17 4.38 7.17
CA ASN A 184 -0.20 2.96 7.36
C ASN A 184 -0.10 2.55 8.84
N ALA A 185 0.90 3.05 9.56
CA ALA A 185 1.00 2.86 11.01
C ALA A 185 -0.24 3.40 11.75
N VAL A 186 -0.73 4.58 11.41
CA VAL A 186 -1.99 5.13 11.96
C VAL A 186 -3.20 4.27 11.57
N SER A 187 -3.25 3.75 10.34
CA SER A 187 -4.34 2.86 9.92
C SER A 187 -4.42 1.61 10.80
N LEU A 188 -3.26 1.00 11.13
CA LEU A 188 -3.20 -0.13 12.06
C LEU A 188 -3.65 0.24 13.47
N MET A 189 -3.21 1.39 13.99
CA MET A 189 -3.64 1.89 15.30
C MET A 189 -5.15 2.13 15.38
N LYS A 190 -5.85 2.26 14.24
CA LYS A 190 -7.31 2.37 14.15
C LYS A 190 -8.02 1.05 13.87
N GLY A 191 -7.29 -0.04 13.67
CA GLY A 191 -7.85 -1.32 13.24
C GLY A 191 -8.25 -1.38 11.76
N GLU A 192 -7.75 -0.47 10.93
CA GLU A 192 -8.07 -0.38 9.51
C GLU A 192 -7.01 -1.10 8.66
N LYS A 193 -7.44 -1.72 7.56
CA LYS A 193 -6.56 -2.32 6.52
C LYS A 193 -5.56 -3.37 7.05
N ILE A 194 -5.81 -3.97 8.21
CA ILE A 194 -4.90 -4.94 8.86
C ILE A 194 -4.50 -6.04 7.87
N TRP A 195 -5.47 -6.67 7.22
CA TRP A 195 -5.21 -7.79 6.30
C TRP A 195 -4.48 -7.37 5.02
N THR A 196 -4.69 -6.15 4.54
CA THR A 196 -3.91 -5.63 3.40
C THR A 196 -2.47 -5.36 3.80
N ILE A 197 -2.24 -4.83 5.00
CA ILE A 197 -0.89 -4.56 5.53
C ILE A 197 -0.14 -5.87 5.82
N VAL A 198 -0.80 -6.84 6.44
CA VAL A 198 -0.21 -8.15 6.74
C VAL A 198 -0.02 -8.98 5.46
N GLY A 199 -1.02 -8.99 4.59
CA GLY A 199 -1.05 -9.85 3.41
C GLY A 199 -0.28 -9.30 2.20
N ALA A 200 -0.24 -7.97 2.02
CA ALA A 200 0.39 -7.34 0.85
C ALA A 200 1.20 -6.06 1.24
N PRO A 201 2.15 -6.16 2.19
CA PRO A 201 2.91 -5.00 2.65
C PRO A 201 3.74 -4.36 1.52
N HIS A 202 4.25 -5.16 0.56
CA HIS A 202 5.01 -4.66 -0.60
C HIS A 202 4.20 -3.69 -1.46
N LYS A 203 2.93 -4.00 -1.74
CA LYS A 203 2.05 -3.15 -2.55
C LYS A 203 1.90 -1.78 -1.90
N LEU A 204 1.66 -1.74 -0.59
CA LEU A 204 1.52 -0.50 0.15
C LEU A 204 2.84 0.27 0.24
N TYR A 205 3.96 -0.44 0.33
CA TYR A 205 5.29 0.17 0.30
C TYR A 205 5.56 0.84 -1.04
N THR A 206 5.37 0.13 -2.16
CA THR A 206 5.52 0.68 -3.51
C THR A 206 4.61 1.89 -3.74
N CYS A 207 3.34 1.80 -3.33
CA CYS A 207 2.42 2.94 -3.41
C CYS A 207 2.94 4.15 -2.63
N ASN A 208 3.50 3.95 -1.44
CA ASN A 208 4.05 5.02 -0.62
C ASN A 208 5.25 5.71 -1.31
N VAL A 209 6.19 4.94 -1.87
CA VAL A 209 7.34 5.47 -2.62
C VAL A 209 6.89 6.28 -3.85
N VAL A 210 5.98 5.73 -4.66
CA VAL A 210 5.45 6.42 -5.85
C VAL A 210 4.71 7.70 -5.45
N ASN A 211 3.89 7.65 -4.39
CA ASN A 211 3.14 8.80 -3.91
C ASN A 211 4.06 9.90 -3.38
N LYS A 212 5.17 9.56 -2.71
CA LYS A 212 6.18 10.56 -2.28
C LYS A 212 6.73 11.33 -3.48
N LYS A 213 7.13 10.62 -4.53
CA LYS A 213 7.64 11.23 -5.77
C LYS A 213 6.58 12.11 -6.44
N SER A 214 5.38 11.57 -6.65
CA SER A 214 4.27 12.30 -7.26
C SER A 214 3.90 13.58 -6.49
N ASN A 215 3.87 13.51 -5.15
CA ASN A 215 3.60 14.67 -4.31
C ASN A 215 4.73 15.72 -4.37
N LYS A 216 5.98 15.30 -4.48
CA LYS A 216 7.12 16.21 -4.68
C LYS A 216 7.00 16.94 -6.02
N ASP A 217 6.82 16.20 -7.12
CA ASP A 217 6.72 16.75 -8.47
C ASP A 217 5.53 17.73 -8.58
N ARG A 218 4.38 17.36 -7.99
CA ARG A 218 3.22 18.24 -7.88
C ARG A 218 3.53 19.51 -7.08
N GLY A 219 4.27 19.40 -5.99
CA GLY A 219 4.69 20.53 -5.16
C GLY A 219 5.59 21.51 -5.92
N GLU A 220 6.53 21.01 -6.72
CA GLU A 220 7.40 21.81 -7.59
C GLU A 220 6.59 22.50 -8.69
N TRP A 221 5.66 21.78 -9.33
CA TRP A 221 4.79 22.35 -10.35
C TRP A 221 3.90 23.48 -9.81
N ILE A 222 3.32 23.31 -8.61
CA ILE A 222 2.53 24.36 -7.96
C ILE A 222 3.39 25.59 -7.64
N LYS A 223 4.63 25.41 -7.19
CA LYS A 223 5.55 26.54 -6.93
C LYS A 223 5.88 27.30 -8.20
N ALA A 224 6.20 26.58 -9.28
CA ALA A 224 6.49 27.19 -10.58
C ALA A 224 5.29 27.96 -11.13
N GLY A 225 4.07 27.41 -11.04
CA GLY A 225 2.84 28.08 -11.44
C GLY A 225 2.61 29.38 -10.67
N ARG A 226 2.73 29.35 -9.34
CA ARG A 226 2.59 30.54 -8.49
C ARG A 226 3.62 31.63 -8.78
N GLU A 227 4.85 31.24 -9.11
CA GLU A 227 5.90 32.18 -9.50
C GLU A 227 5.60 32.81 -10.87
N GLY A 228 5.11 32.01 -11.82
CA GLY A 228 4.62 32.52 -13.11
C GLY A 228 3.49 33.52 -12.96
N ASP A 229 2.51 33.22 -12.10
CA ASP A 229 1.39 34.13 -11.81
C ASP A 229 1.86 35.46 -11.20
N LYS A 230 2.86 35.42 -10.30
CA LYS A 230 3.49 36.63 -9.74
C LYS A 230 4.22 37.46 -10.80
N ARG A 231 4.94 36.82 -11.71
CA ARG A 231 5.67 37.51 -12.80
C ARG A 231 4.71 38.17 -13.78
N LYS A 232 3.61 37.49 -14.13
CA LYS A 232 2.53 38.06 -14.94
C LYS A 232 1.88 39.25 -14.23
N ALA A 233 1.59 39.14 -12.93
CA ALA A 233 1.06 40.24 -12.14
C ALA A 233 2.03 41.43 -12.03
N ALA A 234 3.35 41.19 -12.11
CA ALA A 234 4.39 42.20 -12.12
C ALA A 234 4.66 42.82 -13.51
N GLY A 235 3.91 42.46 -14.55
CA GLY A 235 4.03 43.04 -15.89
C GLY A 235 5.29 42.62 -16.66
N VAL A 236 5.97 41.55 -16.23
CA VAL A 236 7.13 40.99 -16.95
C VAL A 236 6.63 39.95 -17.95
N GLU A 237 6.35 40.37 -19.19
CA GLU A 237 6.10 39.45 -20.30
C GLU A 237 7.43 38.95 -20.88
N GLU A 238 7.87 37.78 -20.43
CA GLU A 238 8.74 36.93 -21.25
C GLU A 238 8.04 35.60 -21.51
N GLY A 239 8.02 35.19 -22.78
CA GLY A 239 7.50 33.93 -23.27
C GLY A 239 8.31 32.74 -22.76
N VAL A 240 8.10 32.35 -21.50
CA VAL A 240 8.68 31.11 -20.96
C VAL A 240 7.68 29.99 -21.22
N GLU A 241 8.00 29.17 -22.22
CA GLU A 241 7.35 27.89 -22.49
C GLU A 241 7.44 27.04 -21.22
N GLY A 242 6.32 26.88 -20.50
CA GLY A 242 6.27 26.09 -19.28
C GLY A 242 6.74 24.65 -19.54
N PRO A 243 7.26 23.94 -18.52
CA PRO A 243 7.80 22.60 -18.70
C PRO A 243 6.75 21.69 -19.34
N LYS A 244 7.01 21.27 -20.59
CA LYS A 244 6.13 20.39 -21.35
C LYS A 244 5.94 19.10 -20.57
N LYS A 245 4.68 18.76 -20.35
CA LYS A 245 4.23 17.52 -19.72
C LYS A 245 4.78 16.35 -20.54
N VAL A 246 5.90 15.75 -20.14
CA VAL A 246 6.28 14.42 -20.64
C VAL A 246 5.37 13.43 -19.91
N LEU A 247 4.13 13.33 -20.40
CA LEU A 247 3.19 12.30 -20.00
C LEU A 247 3.73 10.98 -20.55
N LYS A 248 4.70 10.35 -19.87
CA LYS A 248 4.88 8.91 -20.03
C LYS A 248 3.63 8.27 -19.44
N MET A 249 2.68 7.92 -20.32
CA MET A 249 1.58 7.03 -19.99
C MET A 249 2.21 5.69 -19.60
N ALA A 250 2.53 5.54 -18.32
CA ALA A 250 2.74 4.24 -17.73
C ALA A 250 1.35 3.64 -17.53
N ASP A 251 1.05 2.67 -18.38
CA ASP A 251 -0.11 1.80 -18.33
C ASP A 251 -0.33 1.33 -16.89
N SER A 252 -1.27 1.95 -16.19
CA SER A 252 -1.69 1.57 -14.85
C SER A 252 -3.18 1.88 -14.74
N GLY A 253 -3.96 0.81 -14.83
CA GLY A 253 -5.42 0.80 -14.90
C GLY A 253 -6.11 1.45 -13.70
N ALA A 254 -6.20 2.78 -13.73
CA ALA A 254 -7.16 3.53 -12.96
C ALA A 254 -8.47 3.60 -13.76
N VAL A 255 -9.37 2.63 -13.53
CA VAL A 255 -10.76 2.75 -13.95
C VAL A 255 -11.42 3.81 -13.06
N VAL A 256 -11.39 5.07 -13.50
CA VAL A 256 -12.27 6.11 -12.97
C VAL A 256 -13.66 5.81 -13.52
N ALA A 257 -14.46 5.07 -12.76
CA ALA A 257 -15.89 4.93 -13.04
C ALA A 257 -16.53 6.32 -12.95
N LYS A 258 -16.77 6.92 -14.11
CA LYS A 258 -17.61 8.11 -14.24
C LYS A 258 -19.04 7.67 -13.92
N VAL A 259 -19.55 8.10 -12.77
CA VAL A 259 -20.95 7.97 -12.40
C VAL A 259 -21.77 8.63 -13.51
N ARG A 260 -22.45 7.80 -14.31
CA ARG A 260 -23.41 8.26 -15.32
C ARG A 260 -24.70 8.66 -14.61
N SER A 261 -25.29 9.76 -15.05
CA SER A 261 -26.55 10.24 -14.48
C SER A 261 -27.69 9.30 -14.87
N ALA A 262 -28.73 9.20 -14.03
CA ALA A 262 -29.87 8.30 -14.23
C ALA A 262 -30.60 8.52 -15.57
N ALA A 263 -30.44 9.69 -16.21
CA ALA A 263 -31.04 10.00 -17.51
C ALA A 263 -30.36 9.29 -18.69
N GLU A 264 -29.10 8.83 -18.57
CA GLU A 264 -28.37 8.16 -19.65
C GLU A 264 -28.65 6.64 -19.73
N ILE A 265 -29.43 6.09 -18.79
CA ILE A 265 -29.77 4.65 -18.73
C ILE A 265 -31.06 4.34 -19.52
N GLU A 266 -31.98 5.29 -19.68
CA GLU A 266 -33.22 5.08 -20.45
C GLU A 266 -32.98 5.04 -21.97
N ASP A 267 -32.03 5.83 -22.50
CA ASP A 267 -31.74 5.88 -23.94
C ASP A 267 -31.03 4.61 -24.46
N ALA A 268 -30.33 3.88 -23.59
CA ALA A 268 -29.67 2.62 -23.96
C ALA A 268 -30.65 1.45 -24.12
N ASN A 269 -31.81 1.49 -23.45
CA ASN A 269 -32.87 0.49 -23.60
C ASN A 269 -33.74 0.73 -24.84
N LEU A 270 -33.78 1.97 -25.36
CA LEU A 270 -34.49 2.29 -26.61
C LEU A 270 -33.74 1.82 -27.87
N LEU A 271 -32.41 1.62 -27.77
CA LEU A 271 -31.52 1.23 -28.87
C LEU A 271 -31.34 -0.28 -29.05
N LEU A 272 -31.95 -1.12 -28.20
CA LEU A 272 -31.88 -2.59 -28.26
C LEU A 272 -33.20 -3.27 -28.68
N GLY A 273 -34.08 -2.57 -29.42
CA GLY A 273 -34.98 -3.21 -30.38
C GLY A 273 -35.89 -4.34 -29.87
N LEU A 274 -36.31 -4.33 -28.60
CA LEU A 274 -37.32 -5.26 -28.09
C LEU A 274 -38.71 -4.77 -28.48
N ARG A 275 -39.15 -5.17 -29.67
CA ARG A 275 -40.57 -5.10 -30.05
C ARG A 275 -41.37 -5.99 -29.11
N ALA A 276 -42.15 -5.38 -28.22
CA ALA A 276 -43.32 -6.00 -27.63
C ALA A 276 -44.35 -6.21 -28.75
N GLY A 277 -44.33 -7.40 -29.36
CA GLY A 277 -45.39 -7.87 -30.24
C GLY A 277 -46.56 -8.37 -29.39
N SER A 278 -47.50 -7.47 -29.10
CA SER A 278 -48.84 -7.83 -28.68
C SER A 278 -49.73 -7.84 -29.92
N ARG A 279 -50.37 -8.97 -30.25
CA ARG A 279 -51.63 -9.03 -31.02
C ARG A 279 -52.22 -10.46 -31.02
N VAL A 280 -53.43 -10.50 -30.46
CA VAL A 280 -54.57 -11.43 -30.62
C VAL A 280 -54.36 -12.88 -30.18
#